data_AF-A0A1M6FDL7-F1
#
_entry.id   AF-A0A1M6FDL7-F1
#
_cell.length_a   1.000
_cell.length_b   1.000
_cell.length_c   1.000
_cell.angle_alpha   90.00
_cell.angle_beta   90.00
_cell.angle_gamma   90.00
#
_symmetry.space_group_name_H-M   'P 1'
#
loop_
_entity.id
_entity.type
_entity.pdbx_description
1 polymer ?
#
loop_
_entity_poly.entity_id
_entity_poly.type
_entity_poly.pdbx_seq_one_letter_code
_entity_poly.pdbx_strand_id
1 'polypeptide(L)'
;MRLKKYIDLPSNLKSQIAEDKFLLAYQLTDSENIVIWVINDHVERRDELEFLPSENRFLSLDERKKRLPESEELNLSDMAVKVIVKYDFEPDTNVLYEYFDITSENSGLKMAEESRNFYSAYKPDSKKFIVQKLEKLNFPLKYQTFSVDEKINYWVEKMYRFRRQVGESGCEENDAFDVTLIDNMKKIDPDISDILPDCLKKLAQIEQINAVELAEAFEKRTGYQLG
;
A
#
# COMPACT_ATOMS: atom_id res chain seq x y z
N MET A 1 15.94 -12.19 5.79
CA MET A 1 16.37 -10.99 6.54
C MET A 1 15.97 -11.08 8.00
N ARG A 2 16.75 -10.50 8.92
CA ARG A 2 16.41 -10.41 10.35
C ARG A 2 16.41 -8.95 10.80
N LEU A 3 15.31 -8.48 11.40
CA LEU A 3 15.21 -7.14 11.96
C LEU A 3 16.20 -6.99 13.13
N LYS A 4 16.88 -5.84 13.20
CA LYS A 4 17.81 -5.46 14.26
C LYS A 4 17.34 -4.16 14.90
N LYS A 5 17.31 -4.12 16.24
CA LYS A 5 17.21 -2.86 16.98
C LYS A 5 18.60 -2.25 17.11
N TYR A 6 18.67 -0.96 17.41
CA TYR A 6 19.93 -0.25 17.59
C TYR A 6 20.87 -0.96 18.59
N ILE A 7 20.33 -1.40 19.74
CA ILE A 7 21.11 -2.12 20.77
C ILE A 7 21.78 -3.40 20.26
N ASP A 8 21.16 -4.07 19.28
CA ASP A 8 21.62 -5.34 18.70
C ASP A 8 22.65 -5.14 17.57
N LEU A 9 22.94 -3.89 17.20
CA LEU A 9 23.94 -3.59 16.19
C LEU A 9 25.36 -3.86 16.72
N PRO A 10 26.29 -4.29 15.85
CA PRO A 10 27.71 -4.37 16.18
C PRO A 10 28.26 -3.04 16.74
N SER A 11 29.15 -3.10 17.74
CA SER A 11 29.68 -1.90 18.42
C SER A 11 30.36 -0.92 17.47
N ASN A 12 31.07 -1.45 16.48
CA ASN A 12 31.73 -0.69 15.41
C ASN A 12 30.75 0.01 14.46
N LEU A 13 29.53 -0.52 14.30
CA LEU A 13 28.47 0.15 13.56
C LEU A 13 27.80 1.23 14.42
N LYS A 14 27.55 0.95 15.70
CA LYS A 14 27.03 1.93 16.67
C LYS A 14 27.94 3.15 16.83
N SER A 15 29.25 3.01 16.67
CA SER A 15 30.16 4.16 16.69
C SER A 15 30.08 5.04 15.43
N GLN A 16 29.42 4.58 14.37
CA GLN A 16 29.31 5.30 13.09
C GLN A 16 27.93 5.92 12.87
N ILE A 17 26.88 5.38 13.50
CA ILE A 17 25.51 5.87 13.39
C ILE A 17 25.03 6.32 14.76
N ALA A 18 24.61 7.58 14.87
CA ALA A 18 24.01 8.09 16.09
C ALA A 18 22.62 7.47 16.32
N GLU A 19 22.31 7.15 17.58
CA GLU A 19 21.07 6.46 17.95
C GLU A 19 19.81 7.26 17.59
N ASP A 20 19.87 8.58 17.69
CA ASP A 20 18.77 9.49 17.35
C ASP A 20 18.49 9.58 15.84
N LYS A 21 19.45 9.18 15.00
CA LYS A 21 19.29 9.09 13.54
C LYS A 21 18.84 7.71 13.08
N PHE A 22 18.96 6.69 13.93
CA PHE A 22 18.61 5.33 13.55
C PHE A 22 17.10 5.14 13.41
N LEU A 23 16.66 4.59 12.27
CA LEU A 23 15.26 4.22 12.06
C LEU A 23 15.06 2.73 12.23
N LEU A 24 15.78 1.93 11.43
CA LEU A 24 15.68 0.47 11.43
C LEU A 24 16.88 -0.17 10.74
N ALA A 25 17.12 -1.44 11.03
CA ALA A 25 18.13 -2.22 10.32
C ALA A 25 17.69 -3.67 10.08
N TYR A 26 18.22 -4.24 9.00
CA TYR A 26 18.04 -5.63 8.62
C TYR A 26 19.39 -6.29 8.38
N GLN A 27 19.63 -7.42 9.04
CA GLN A 27 20.72 -8.30 8.67
C GLN A 27 20.28 -9.20 7.51
N LEU A 28 21.03 -9.16 6.41
CA LEU A 28 20.84 -10.01 5.24
C LEU A 28 21.29 -11.43 5.58
N THR A 29 20.48 -12.41 5.20
CA THR A 29 20.74 -13.83 5.50
C THR A 29 21.86 -14.40 4.64
N ASP A 30 22.07 -13.83 3.45
CA ASP A 30 22.87 -14.46 2.40
C ASP A 30 24.29 -13.87 2.32
N SER A 31 24.51 -12.69 2.94
CA SER A 31 25.79 -11.97 2.90
C SER A 31 26.28 -11.49 4.26
N GLU A 32 25.52 -11.70 5.34
CA GLU A 32 25.73 -11.09 6.68
C GLU A 32 25.73 -9.55 6.71
N ASN A 33 25.63 -8.87 5.57
CA ASN A 33 25.55 -7.42 5.48
C ASN A 33 24.36 -6.89 6.28
N ILE A 34 24.50 -5.66 6.77
CA ILE A 34 23.44 -4.99 7.53
C ILE A 34 22.97 -3.79 6.70
N VAL A 35 21.73 -3.86 6.22
CA VAL A 35 21.04 -2.71 5.63
C VAL A 35 20.44 -1.87 6.74
N ILE A 36 20.64 -0.57 6.70
CA ILE A 36 20.26 0.36 7.78
C ILE A 36 19.57 1.55 7.15
N TRP A 37 18.44 1.96 7.72
CA TRP A 37 17.83 3.23 7.39
C TRP A 37 18.11 4.22 8.50
N VAL A 38 18.56 5.41 8.11
CA VAL A 38 18.86 6.54 8.99
C VAL A 38 18.14 7.79 8.51
N ILE A 39 17.93 8.75 9.41
CA ILE A 39 17.47 10.08 9.04
C ILE A 39 18.65 10.83 8.40
N ASN A 40 18.45 11.30 7.16
CA ASN A 40 19.37 12.20 6.49
C ASN A 40 18.88 13.65 6.68
N ASP A 41 19.62 14.39 7.50
CA ASP A 41 19.28 15.78 7.86
C ASP A 41 19.36 16.77 6.69
N HIS A 42 20.06 16.43 5.61
CA HIS A 42 20.19 17.31 4.45
C HIS A 42 18.94 17.32 3.57
N VAL A 43 18.23 16.19 3.51
CA VAL A 43 17.04 16.00 2.68
C VAL A 43 15.77 15.80 3.50
N GLU A 44 15.87 15.79 4.84
CA GLU A 44 14.80 15.47 5.80
C GLU A 44 14.05 14.18 5.43
N ARG A 45 14.77 13.21 4.88
CA ARG A 45 14.27 11.92 4.42
C ARG A 45 15.11 10.79 4.97
N ARG A 46 14.59 9.57 4.87
CA ARG A 46 15.39 8.37 5.17
C ARG A 46 16.48 8.19 4.11
N ASP A 47 17.65 7.74 4.53
CA ASP A 47 18.72 7.25 3.66
C ASP A 47 19.01 5.78 3.99
N GLU A 48 19.23 4.97 2.96
CA GLU A 48 19.55 3.55 3.11
C GLU A 48 21.04 3.32 2.90
N LEU A 49 21.68 2.76 3.92
CA LEU A 49 23.09 2.40 3.95
C LEU A 49 23.23 0.87 4.04
N GLU A 50 24.29 0.33 3.44
CA GLU A 50 24.63 -1.09 3.58
C GLU A 50 26.02 -1.23 4.20
N PHE A 51 26.05 -1.80 5.40
CA PHE A 51 27.26 -2.04 6.17
C PHE A 51 27.76 -3.45 5.93
N LEU A 52 29.06 -3.57 5.65
CA LEU A 52 29.77 -4.83 5.47
C LEU A 52 30.59 -5.13 6.75
N PRO A 53 30.13 -6.05 7.62
CA PRO A 53 30.78 -6.29 8.90
C PRO A 53 32.22 -6.80 8.79
N SER A 54 32.53 -7.61 7.77
CA SER A 54 33.86 -8.18 7.55
C SER A 54 34.94 -7.14 7.26
N GLU A 55 34.57 -6.02 6.64
CA GLU A 55 35.48 -4.92 6.28
C GLU A 55 35.28 -3.68 7.16
N ASN A 56 34.32 -3.74 8.10
CA ASN A 56 33.99 -2.64 9.01
C ASN A 56 33.74 -1.30 8.30
N ARG A 57 32.99 -1.32 7.19
CA ARG A 57 32.68 -0.11 6.41
C ARG A 57 31.33 -0.18 5.73
N PHE A 58 30.85 0.97 5.28
CA PHE A 58 29.71 1.05 4.38
C PHE A 58 30.14 0.79 2.93
N LEU A 59 29.25 0.16 2.17
CA LEU A 59 29.36 0.05 0.74
C LEU A 59 28.98 1.39 0.10
N SER A 60 29.74 1.78 -0.91
CA SER A 60 29.35 2.87 -1.81
C SER A 60 28.11 2.49 -2.64
N LEU A 61 27.43 3.50 -3.16
CA LEU A 61 26.29 3.27 -4.08
C LEU A 61 26.70 2.45 -5.30
N ASP A 62 27.90 2.67 -5.85
CA ASP A 62 28.39 1.91 -7.01
C ASP A 62 28.65 0.43 -6.69
N GLU A 63 29.15 0.13 -5.50
CA GLU A 63 29.31 -1.25 -5.03
C GLU A 63 27.95 -1.93 -4.86
N ARG A 64 26.96 -1.22 -4.32
CA ARG A 64 25.58 -1.72 -4.15
C ARG A 64 24.91 -1.96 -5.51
N LYS A 65 25.07 -1.03 -6.47
CA LYS A 65 24.57 -1.17 -7.84
C LYS A 65 25.10 -2.41 -8.55
N LYS A 66 26.38 -2.75 -8.36
CA LYS A 66 26.99 -3.97 -8.92
C LYS A 66 26.45 -5.27 -8.32
N ARG A 67 25.77 -5.19 -7.17
CA ARG A 67 25.19 -6.32 -6.44
C ARG A 67 23.68 -6.43 -6.63
N LEU A 68 23.08 -5.55 -7.45
CA LEU A 68 21.65 -5.63 -7.72
C LEU A 68 21.30 -6.97 -8.36
N PRO A 69 20.11 -7.53 -8.02
CA PRO A 69 19.60 -8.68 -8.75
C PRO A 69 19.43 -8.34 -10.23
N GLU A 70 19.56 -9.35 -11.08
CA GLU A 70 19.21 -9.21 -12.49
C GLU A 70 17.70 -8.94 -12.64
N SER A 71 17.33 -8.30 -13.75
CA SER A 71 15.91 -8.10 -14.03
C SER A 71 15.23 -9.44 -14.29
N GLU A 72 14.05 -9.62 -13.72
CA GLU A 72 13.30 -10.88 -13.81
C GLU A 72 12.03 -10.68 -14.64
N GLU A 73 11.65 -11.70 -15.39
CA GLU A 73 10.37 -11.75 -16.09
C GLU A 73 9.43 -12.73 -15.37
N LEU A 74 8.26 -12.24 -14.98
CA LEU A 74 7.21 -13.06 -14.36
C LEU A 74 6.01 -13.12 -15.30
N ASN A 75 5.61 -14.34 -15.66
CA ASN A 75 4.43 -14.58 -16.48
C ASN A 75 3.28 -15.09 -15.61
N LEU A 76 2.18 -14.35 -15.64
CA LEU A 76 0.91 -14.65 -14.97
C LEU A 76 -0.07 -15.13 -16.06
N SER A 77 0.17 -16.33 -16.59
CA SER A 77 -0.59 -16.86 -17.74
C SER A 77 -2.08 -16.95 -17.48
N ASP A 78 -2.51 -17.27 -16.25
CA ASP A 78 -3.93 -17.31 -15.85
C ASP A 78 -4.62 -15.94 -15.99
N MET A 79 -3.85 -14.85 -16.00
CA MET A 79 -4.33 -13.48 -16.15
C MET A 79 -3.94 -12.86 -17.49
N ALA A 80 -3.24 -13.59 -18.36
CA ALA A 80 -2.64 -13.09 -19.61
C ALA A 80 -1.82 -11.80 -19.39
N VAL A 81 -0.95 -11.82 -18.37
CA VAL A 81 -0.12 -10.68 -17.97
C VAL A 81 1.35 -11.09 -17.91
N LYS A 82 2.19 -10.24 -18.49
CA LYS A 82 3.63 -10.27 -18.39
C LYS A 82 4.12 -9.13 -17.50
N VAL A 83 5.06 -9.42 -16.61
CA VAL A 83 5.65 -8.45 -15.70
C VAL A 83 7.16 -8.47 -15.84
N ILE A 84 7.76 -7.29 -15.99
CA ILE A 84 9.21 -7.12 -15.90
C ILE A 84 9.52 -6.49 -14.55
N VAL A 85 10.34 -7.17 -13.75
CA VAL A 85 10.80 -6.70 -12.45
C VAL A 85 12.20 -6.11 -12.62
N LYS A 86 12.37 -4.86 -12.19
CA LYS A 86 13.66 -4.14 -12.20
C LYS A 86 13.98 -3.64 -10.81
N TYR A 87 15.25 -3.36 -10.58
CA TYR A 87 15.77 -2.90 -9.31
C TYR A 87 16.53 -1.60 -9.53
N ASP A 88 16.22 -0.57 -8.75
CA ASP A 88 16.98 0.67 -8.78
C ASP A 88 16.91 1.39 -7.44
N PHE A 89 17.91 2.23 -7.20
CA PHE A 89 17.97 3.07 -6.01
C PHE A 89 17.24 4.38 -6.26
N GLU A 90 16.37 4.76 -5.33
CA GLU A 90 15.74 6.07 -5.35
C GLU A 90 16.81 7.17 -5.25
N PRO A 91 16.75 8.22 -6.11
CA PRO A 91 17.64 9.37 -5.99
C PRO A 91 17.57 9.99 -4.60
N ASP A 92 18.69 10.53 -4.13
CA ASP A 92 18.85 11.25 -2.85
C ASP A 92 18.69 10.41 -1.56
N THR A 93 17.98 9.29 -1.59
CA THR A 93 17.75 8.43 -0.40
C THR A 93 18.46 7.09 -0.47
N ASN A 94 19.00 6.71 -1.65
CA ASN A 94 19.67 5.44 -1.89
C ASN A 94 18.86 4.21 -1.45
N VAL A 95 17.54 4.35 -1.29
CA VAL A 95 16.64 3.26 -0.91
C VAL A 95 16.44 2.36 -2.11
N LEU A 96 16.65 1.06 -1.93
CA LEU A 96 16.43 0.11 -3.01
C LEU A 96 14.93 -0.14 -3.23
N TYR A 97 14.48 0.04 -4.47
CA TYR A 97 13.13 -0.28 -4.91
C TYR A 97 13.11 -1.43 -5.91
N GLU A 98 12.04 -2.20 -5.85
CA GLU A 98 11.58 -3.06 -6.93
C GLU A 98 10.54 -2.30 -7.74
N TYR A 99 10.73 -2.28 -9.05
CA TYR A 99 9.83 -1.71 -10.03
C TYR A 99 9.22 -2.81 -10.86
N PHE A 100 7.92 -2.71 -11.12
CA PHE A 100 7.14 -3.71 -11.82
C PHE A 100 6.45 -3.05 -13.02
N ASP A 101 6.93 -3.39 -14.21
CA ASP A 101 6.31 -2.97 -15.46
C ASP A 101 5.32 -4.06 -15.89
N ILE A 102 4.01 -3.75 -15.82
CA ILE A 102 2.93 -4.73 -16.02
C ILE A 102 2.31 -4.51 -17.40
N THR A 103 2.32 -5.54 -18.24
CA THR A 103 1.85 -5.48 -19.63
C THR A 103 0.86 -6.62 -19.91
N SER A 104 -0.19 -6.34 -20.67
CA SER A 104 -1.11 -7.38 -21.13
C SER A 104 -0.46 -8.21 -22.23
N GLU A 105 -0.47 -9.54 -22.10
CA GLU A 105 -0.02 -10.44 -23.17
C GLU A 105 -0.94 -10.40 -24.39
N ASN A 106 -2.23 -10.13 -24.17
CA ASN A 106 -3.23 -10.12 -25.24
C ASN A 106 -3.09 -8.91 -26.17
N SER A 107 -2.85 -7.72 -25.61
CA SER A 107 -2.79 -6.47 -26.37
C SER A 107 -1.37 -5.93 -26.55
N GLY A 108 -0.40 -6.42 -25.77
CA GLY A 108 0.94 -5.83 -25.68
C GLY A 108 0.98 -4.46 -25.03
N LEU A 109 -0.15 -3.96 -24.51
CA LEU A 109 -0.24 -2.64 -23.90
C LEU A 109 0.13 -2.68 -22.42
N LYS A 110 0.83 -1.64 -21.98
CA LYS A 110 1.14 -1.40 -20.57
C LYS A 110 -0.16 -1.19 -19.79
N MET A 111 -0.33 -1.97 -18.73
CA MET A 111 -1.49 -1.92 -17.85
C MET A 111 -1.24 -1.04 -16.64
N ALA A 112 -0.06 -1.17 -16.03
CA ALA A 112 0.33 -0.42 -14.83
C ALA A 112 1.85 -0.42 -14.63
N GLU A 113 2.30 0.52 -13.81
CA GLU A 113 3.64 0.58 -13.25
C GLU A 113 3.49 0.64 -11.74
N GLU A 114 4.18 -0.23 -11.03
CA GLU A 114 4.12 -0.30 -9.57
C GLU A 114 5.53 -0.38 -9.00
N SER A 115 5.70 0.08 -7.76
CA SER A 115 6.97 -0.09 -7.07
C SER A 115 6.77 -0.39 -5.58
N ARG A 116 7.79 -0.96 -4.97
CA ARG A 116 7.87 -1.15 -3.51
C ARG A 116 9.31 -1.19 -3.04
N ASN A 117 9.53 -0.83 -1.78
CA ASN A 117 10.83 -1.01 -1.14
C ASN A 117 11.26 -2.49 -1.20
N PHE A 118 12.51 -2.72 -1.61
CA PHE A 118 13.07 -4.07 -1.69
C PHE A 118 13.26 -4.69 -0.31
N TYR A 119 13.78 -3.91 0.65
CA TYR A 119 13.97 -4.34 2.03
C TYR A 119 12.74 -3.95 2.87
N SER A 120 11.87 -4.91 3.12
CA SER A 120 10.70 -4.75 4.00
C SER A 120 10.48 -6.00 4.83
N ALA A 121 10.13 -5.82 6.10
CA ALA A 121 9.80 -6.92 7.01
C ALA A 121 8.56 -7.72 6.55
N TYR A 122 7.65 -7.05 5.84
CA TYR A 122 6.41 -7.62 5.33
C TYR A 122 6.37 -7.55 3.81
N LYS A 123 7.40 -8.10 3.16
CA LYS A 123 7.46 -8.21 1.70
C LYS A 123 6.66 -9.44 1.25
N PRO A 124 5.47 -9.28 0.65
CA PRO A 124 4.81 -10.40 0.00
C PRO A 124 5.66 -10.87 -1.20
N ASP A 125 5.48 -12.13 -1.58
CA ASP A 125 6.01 -12.62 -2.86
C ASP A 125 5.60 -11.71 -4.03
N SER A 126 6.48 -11.56 -5.02
CA SER A 126 6.26 -10.67 -6.17
C SER A 126 4.99 -11.03 -6.94
N LYS A 127 4.71 -12.33 -7.16
CA LYS A 127 3.49 -12.78 -7.82
C LYS A 127 2.26 -12.36 -7.01
N LYS A 128 2.28 -12.58 -5.70
CA LYS A 128 1.16 -12.21 -4.80
C LYS A 128 0.91 -10.70 -4.80
N PHE A 129 1.98 -9.89 -4.75
CA PHE A 129 1.87 -8.43 -4.82
C PHE A 129 1.21 -7.97 -6.11
N ILE A 130 1.64 -8.51 -7.26
CA ILE A 130 1.09 -8.12 -8.56
C ILE A 130 -0.36 -8.57 -8.71
N VAL A 131 -0.71 -9.79 -8.29
CA VAL A 131 -2.10 -10.26 -8.31
C VAL A 131 -3.00 -9.30 -7.52
N GLN A 132 -2.60 -8.90 -6.31
CA GLN A 132 -3.38 -7.95 -5.51
C GLN A 132 -3.56 -6.58 -6.20
N LYS A 133 -2.52 -6.10 -6.89
CA LYS A 133 -2.58 -4.84 -7.65
C LYS A 133 -3.50 -4.95 -8.86
N LEU A 134 -3.40 -6.04 -9.62
CA LEU A 134 -4.28 -6.33 -10.76
C LEU A 134 -5.73 -6.52 -10.34
N GLU A 135 -5.98 -7.21 -9.23
CA GLU A 135 -7.34 -7.35 -8.66
C GLU A 135 -7.93 -5.99 -8.31
N LYS A 136 -7.13 -5.08 -7.73
CA LYS A 136 -7.57 -3.72 -7.43
C LYS A 136 -7.83 -2.90 -8.71
N LEU A 137 -6.97 -3.02 -9.72
CA LEU A 137 -7.13 -2.34 -11.01
C LEU A 137 -8.39 -2.81 -11.76
N ASN A 138 -8.65 -4.12 -11.73
CA ASN A 138 -9.80 -4.74 -12.40
C ASN A 138 -11.08 -4.70 -11.54
N PHE A 139 -11.01 -4.21 -10.30
CA PHE A 139 -12.15 -4.19 -9.40
C PHE A 139 -13.36 -3.45 -9.98
N PRO A 140 -13.24 -2.27 -10.62
CA PRO A 140 -14.38 -1.60 -11.23
C PRO A 140 -15.09 -2.45 -12.29
N LEU A 141 -14.36 -3.18 -13.13
CA LEU A 141 -14.93 -4.09 -14.13
C LEU A 141 -15.64 -5.26 -13.47
N LYS A 142 -15.03 -5.86 -12.44
CA LYS A 142 -15.66 -6.92 -11.65
C LYS A 142 -16.92 -6.43 -10.93
N TYR A 143 -16.88 -5.22 -10.40
CA TYR A 143 -17.99 -4.60 -9.70
C TYR A 143 -19.20 -4.38 -10.62
N GLN A 144 -18.99 -4.08 -11.90
CA GLN A 144 -20.08 -3.94 -12.87
C GLN A 144 -20.87 -5.24 -13.10
N THR A 145 -20.29 -6.41 -12.81
CA THR A 145 -21.00 -7.70 -12.93
C THR A 145 -21.80 -8.05 -11.69
N PHE A 146 -21.73 -7.24 -10.62
CA PHE A 146 -22.49 -7.49 -9.40
C PHE A 146 -23.97 -7.23 -9.64
N SER A 147 -24.82 -8.10 -9.07
CA SER A 147 -26.23 -7.81 -8.88
C SER A 147 -26.43 -6.59 -7.99
N VAL A 148 -27.62 -5.98 -8.04
CA VAL A 148 -27.97 -4.82 -7.19
C VAL A 148 -27.74 -5.14 -5.71
N ASP A 149 -28.15 -6.33 -5.24
CA ASP A 149 -27.94 -6.75 -3.86
C ASP A 149 -26.46 -6.88 -3.48
N GLU A 150 -25.62 -7.41 -4.37
CA GLU A 150 -24.17 -7.49 -4.16
C GLU A 150 -23.52 -6.10 -4.11
N LYS A 151 -23.95 -5.18 -4.98
CA LYS A 151 -23.50 -3.78 -4.95
C LYS A 151 -23.87 -3.09 -3.64
N ILE A 152 -25.12 -3.28 -3.18
CA ILE A 152 -25.59 -2.76 -1.90
C ILE A 152 -24.75 -3.34 -0.75
N ASN A 153 -24.58 -4.66 -0.70
CA ASN A 153 -23.79 -5.33 0.33
C ASN A 153 -22.34 -4.83 0.39
N TYR A 154 -21.71 -4.65 -0.78
CA TYR A 154 -20.36 -4.13 -0.86
C TYR A 154 -20.23 -2.75 -0.21
N TRP A 155 -21.11 -1.80 -0.56
CA TRP A 155 -21.04 -0.44 -0.02
C TRP A 155 -21.43 -0.37 1.45
N VAL A 156 -22.41 -1.16 1.88
CA VAL A 156 -22.76 -1.31 3.29
C VAL A 156 -21.57 -1.78 4.11
N GLU A 157 -20.86 -2.81 3.65
CA GLU A 157 -19.67 -3.31 4.34
C GLU A 157 -18.56 -2.26 4.40
N LYS A 158 -18.33 -1.51 3.31
CA LYS A 158 -17.36 -0.41 3.28
C LYS A 158 -17.70 0.69 4.28
N MET A 159 -18.93 1.19 4.25
CA MET A 159 -19.39 2.24 5.15
C MET A 159 -19.34 1.79 6.62
N TYR A 160 -19.77 0.57 6.92
CA TYR A 160 -19.67 -0.03 8.25
C TYR A 160 -18.22 -0.04 8.76
N ARG A 161 -17.28 -0.51 7.93
CA ARG A 161 -15.85 -0.52 8.30
C ARG A 161 -15.29 0.88 8.51
N PHE A 162 -15.66 1.85 7.67
CA PHE A 162 -15.20 3.24 7.84
C PHE A 162 -15.71 3.86 9.15
N ARG A 163 -17.01 3.69 9.43
CA ARG A 163 -17.64 4.15 10.69
C ARG A 163 -16.97 3.55 11.92
N ARG A 164 -16.73 2.23 11.90
CA ARG A 164 -16.02 1.52 12.97
C ARG A 164 -14.60 2.05 13.18
N GLN A 165 -13.84 2.25 12.10
CA GLN A 165 -12.47 2.78 12.19
C GLN A 165 -12.43 4.19 12.79
N VAL A 166 -13.39 5.05 12.43
CA VAL A 166 -13.53 6.39 12.99
C VAL A 166 -13.92 6.34 14.47
N GLY A 167 -14.87 5.50 14.85
CA GLY A 167 -15.24 5.28 16.25
C GLY A 167 -14.06 4.76 17.10
N GLU A 168 -13.25 3.86 16.55
CA GLU A 168 -12.03 3.35 17.20
C GLU A 168 -10.95 4.42 17.43
N SER A 169 -10.97 5.52 16.66
CA SER A 169 -10.13 6.70 16.92
C SER A 169 -10.71 7.68 17.94
N GLY A 170 -11.87 7.40 18.52
CA GLY A 170 -12.54 8.26 19.51
C GLY A 170 -13.35 9.41 18.91
N CYS A 171 -13.55 9.40 17.59
CA CYS A 171 -14.39 10.36 16.86
C CYS A 171 -15.84 9.83 16.75
N GLU A 172 -16.78 10.69 16.32
CA GLU A 172 -18.16 10.24 16.07
C GLU A 172 -18.19 9.36 14.81
N GLU A 173 -18.85 8.21 14.84
CA GLU A 173 -18.84 7.28 13.69
C GLU A 173 -19.36 7.91 12.39
N ASN A 174 -20.31 8.85 12.51
CA ASN A 174 -20.82 9.63 11.38
C ASN A 174 -19.75 10.50 10.70
N ASP A 175 -18.62 10.83 11.37
CA ASP A 175 -17.49 11.53 10.76
C ASP A 175 -16.89 10.75 9.58
N ALA A 176 -17.17 9.44 9.46
CA ALA A 176 -16.80 8.63 8.30
C ALA A 176 -17.46 9.05 6.97
N PHE A 177 -18.54 9.82 7.02
CA PHE A 177 -19.25 10.31 5.83
C PHE A 177 -18.68 11.65 5.36
N ASP A 178 -17.45 11.65 4.87
CA ASP A 178 -16.83 12.87 4.35
C ASP A 178 -17.25 13.20 2.91
N VAL A 179 -16.93 14.42 2.47
CA VAL A 179 -17.24 14.92 1.13
C VAL A 179 -16.58 14.12 0.00
N THR A 180 -15.50 13.40 0.29
CA THR A 180 -14.77 12.61 -0.71
C THR A 180 -15.37 11.21 -0.90
N LEU A 181 -16.21 10.75 0.03
CA LEU A 181 -16.82 9.43 -0.01
C LEU A 181 -17.63 9.22 -1.29
N ILE A 182 -18.49 10.17 -1.65
CA ILE A 182 -19.32 10.11 -2.86
C ILE A 182 -18.46 10.11 -4.11
N ASP A 183 -17.44 10.95 -4.18
CA ASP A 183 -16.54 11.00 -5.33
C ASP A 183 -15.79 9.68 -5.51
N ASN A 184 -15.38 9.05 -4.41
CA ASN A 184 -14.73 7.75 -4.44
C ASN A 184 -15.70 6.63 -4.84
N MET A 185 -16.96 6.70 -4.40
CA MET A 185 -18.01 5.80 -4.85
C MET A 185 -18.27 5.91 -6.35
N LYS A 186 -18.43 7.15 -6.87
CA LYS A 186 -18.70 7.43 -8.29
C LYS A 186 -17.58 7.01 -9.24
N LYS A 187 -16.34 6.94 -8.76
CA LYS A 187 -15.22 6.37 -9.54
C LYS A 187 -15.38 4.88 -9.81
N ILE A 188 -16.12 4.15 -8.96
CA ILE A 188 -16.35 2.71 -9.08
C ILE A 188 -17.73 2.45 -9.71
N ASP A 189 -18.77 3.15 -9.25
CA ASP A 189 -20.13 3.07 -9.76
C ASP A 189 -20.68 4.47 -10.07
N PRO A 190 -20.69 4.89 -11.35
CA PRO A 190 -21.26 6.18 -11.75
C PRO A 190 -22.72 6.38 -11.33
N ASP A 191 -23.46 5.27 -11.19
CA ASP A 191 -24.89 5.24 -10.86
C ASP A 191 -25.14 4.89 -9.37
N ILE A 192 -24.12 5.01 -8.50
CA ILE A 192 -24.23 4.72 -7.06
C ILE A 192 -25.43 5.40 -6.38
N SER A 193 -25.78 6.59 -6.89
CA SER A 193 -26.91 7.39 -6.44
C SER A 193 -28.22 6.60 -6.38
N ASP A 194 -28.42 5.65 -7.29
CA ASP A 194 -29.67 4.89 -7.40
C ASP A 194 -29.85 3.86 -6.28
N ILE A 195 -28.74 3.37 -5.69
CA ILE A 195 -28.76 2.32 -4.67
C ILE A 195 -28.36 2.83 -3.27
N LEU A 196 -27.90 4.08 -3.18
CA LEU A 196 -27.38 4.67 -1.94
C LEU A 196 -28.42 4.74 -0.80
N PRO A 197 -29.71 5.09 -1.05
CA PRO A 197 -30.74 5.04 -0.01
C PRO A 197 -30.92 3.63 0.59
N ASP A 198 -30.85 2.60 -0.25
CA ASP A 198 -30.98 1.21 0.20
C ASP A 198 -29.73 0.74 0.96
N CYS A 199 -28.54 1.21 0.56
CA CYS A 199 -27.31 0.99 1.31
C CYS A 199 -27.43 1.57 2.73
N LEU A 200 -27.91 2.80 2.88
CA LEU A 200 -28.04 3.44 4.20
C LEU A 200 -29.10 2.76 5.06
N LYS A 201 -30.25 2.39 4.48
CA LYS A 201 -31.27 1.59 5.20
C LYS A 201 -30.70 0.27 5.71
N LYS A 202 -29.95 -0.45 4.88
CA LYS A 202 -29.35 -1.73 5.25
C LYS A 202 -28.25 -1.57 6.30
N LEU A 203 -27.43 -0.53 6.19
CA LEU A 203 -26.42 -0.20 7.20
C LEU A 203 -27.06 0.09 8.56
N ALA A 204 -28.13 0.89 8.58
CA ALA A 204 -28.88 1.19 9.81
C ALA A 204 -29.46 -0.06 10.46
N GLN A 205 -29.95 -1.03 9.65
CA GLN A 205 -30.41 -2.32 10.16
C GLN A 205 -29.30 -3.14 10.80
N ILE A 206 -28.11 -3.18 10.19
CA ILE A 206 -26.95 -3.93 10.72
C ILE A 206 -26.44 -3.30 12.02
N GLU A 207 -26.36 -1.97 12.08
CA GLU A 207 -25.91 -1.24 13.26
C GLU A 207 -27.00 -1.07 14.34
N GLN A 208 -28.25 -1.46 14.03
CA GLN A 208 -29.42 -1.31 14.90
C GLN A 208 -29.68 0.14 15.33
N ILE A 209 -29.53 1.07 14.38
CA ILE A 209 -29.75 2.52 14.57
C ILE A 209 -30.91 3.03 13.71
N ASN A 210 -31.33 4.27 13.97
CA ASN A 210 -32.40 4.91 13.21
C ASN A 210 -31.93 5.24 11.78
N ALA A 211 -32.60 4.65 10.78
CA ALA A 211 -32.28 4.84 9.37
C ALA A 211 -32.47 6.30 8.89
N VAL A 212 -33.43 7.03 9.47
CA VAL A 212 -33.68 8.44 9.11
C VAL A 212 -32.54 9.32 9.61
N GLU A 213 -32.14 9.17 10.87
CA GLU A 213 -31.02 9.92 11.46
C GLU A 213 -29.70 9.62 10.74
N LEU A 214 -29.48 8.36 10.32
CA LEU A 214 -28.30 8.00 9.55
C LEU A 214 -28.29 8.66 8.17
N ALA A 215 -29.43 8.70 7.48
CA ALA A 215 -29.56 9.37 6.20
C ALA A 215 -29.34 10.87 6.34
N GLU A 216 -29.96 11.53 7.32
CA GLU A 216 -29.76 12.97 7.58
C GLU A 216 -28.30 13.29 7.91
N ALA A 217 -27.64 12.45 8.72
CA ALA A 217 -26.22 12.62 9.02
C ALA A 217 -25.36 12.46 7.76
N PHE A 218 -25.68 11.49 6.91
CA PHE A 218 -25.01 11.28 5.64
C PHE A 218 -25.14 12.51 4.74
N GLU A 219 -26.35 13.02 4.51
CA GLU A 219 -26.58 14.19 3.66
C GLU A 219 -25.86 15.44 4.20
N LYS A 220 -25.97 15.66 5.52
CA LYS A 220 -25.35 16.81 6.18
C LYS A 220 -23.83 16.82 6.01
N ARG A 221 -23.18 15.66 6.07
CA ARG A 221 -21.72 15.57 6.06
C ARG A 221 -21.11 15.42 4.67
N THR A 222 -21.79 14.72 3.78
CA THR A 222 -21.35 14.58 2.39
C THR A 222 -21.79 15.76 1.50
N GLY A 223 -22.83 16.50 1.91
CA GLY A 223 -23.48 17.50 1.07
C GLY A 223 -24.33 16.91 -0.06
N TYR A 224 -24.49 15.57 -0.10
CA TYR A 224 -25.24 14.86 -1.12
C TYR A 224 -26.70 14.67 -0.68
N GLN A 225 -27.65 15.03 -1.55
CA GLN A 225 -29.08 14.86 -1.28
C GLN A 225 -29.54 13.47 -1.78
N LEU A 226 -30.09 12.67 -0.88
CA LEU A 226 -30.72 11.38 -1.15
C LEU A 226 -32.15 11.69 -1.61
N GLY A 227 -32.41 11.58 -2.91
CA GLY A 227 -33.71 11.87 -3.51
C GLY A 227 -34.86 11.01 -3.01
#